data_AF-A0A7J6PXC1-F1
#
_entry.id   AF-A0A7J6PXC1-F1
#
_cell.length_a   1.000
_cell.length_b   1.000
_cell.length_c   1.000
_cell.angle_alpha   90.00
_cell.angle_beta   90.00
_cell.angle_gamma   90.00
#
_symmetry.space_group_name_H-M   'P 1'
#
loop_
_entity.id
_entity.type
_entity.pdbx_description
1 polymer ?
#
loop_
_entity_poly.entity_id
_entity_poly.type
_entity_poly.pdbx_seq_one_letter_code
_entity_poly.pdbx_strand_id
1 'polypeptide(L)'
;MVSKRPLIYEEDGLRCVTPYERSFEIRIKERWAGKTIAELFADDFRFLGRGLAGSAFRLLRDGDLKLTRGRKEFRVDEGHRVAPGESLWLRSISVENPIPATPMKILMETDEFLAVDKPCGLPMLNRFSL
;
A
#
# COMPACT_ATOMS: atom_id res chain seq x y z
N MET A 1 1.39 -11.60 -13.48
CA MET A 1 0.53 -10.57 -14.11
C MET A 1 -0.13 -9.80 -12.97
N VAL A 2 0.24 -8.55 -12.73
CA VAL A 2 -0.42 -7.73 -11.71
C VAL A 2 -1.75 -7.25 -12.28
N SER A 3 -2.87 -7.60 -11.64
CA SER A 3 -4.18 -7.17 -12.11
C SER A 3 -4.44 -5.71 -11.75
N LYS A 4 -4.97 -4.91 -12.69
CA LYS A 4 -5.38 -3.50 -12.44
C LYS A 4 -6.52 -3.41 -11.41
N ARG A 5 -7.32 -4.47 -11.28
CA ARG A 5 -8.28 -4.68 -10.19
C ARG A 5 -8.02 -6.05 -9.61
N PRO A 6 -7.70 -6.18 -8.31
CA PRO A 6 -7.43 -7.49 -7.75
C PRO A 6 -8.62 -8.43 -7.98
N LEU A 7 -8.35 -9.63 -8.47
CA LEU A 7 -9.36 -10.67 -8.61
C LEU A 7 -9.53 -11.37 -7.27
N ILE A 8 -10.79 -11.65 -6.92
CA ILE A 8 -11.13 -12.48 -5.78
C ILE A 8 -11.36 -13.89 -6.29
N TYR A 9 -10.72 -14.87 -5.65
CA TYR A 9 -10.87 -16.28 -5.98
C TYR A 9 -10.93 -17.12 -4.71
N GLU A 10 -11.42 -18.35 -4.82
CA GLU A 10 -11.45 -19.29 -3.71
C GLU A 10 -10.47 -20.44 -3.97
N GLU A 11 -9.68 -20.79 -2.96
CA GLU A 11 -8.66 -21.84 -3.00
C GLU A 11 -8.63 -22.51 -1.62
N ASP A 12 -8.78 -23.83 -1.55
CA ASP A 12 -8.76 -24.62 -0.31
C ASP A 12 -9.67 -24.10 0.82
N GLY A 13 -10.86 -23.61 0.48
CA GLY A 13 -11.82 -23.06 1.45
C GLY A 13 -11.46 -21.68 1.97
N LEU A 14 -10.49 -21.00 1.35
CA LEU A 14 -10.10 -19.63 1.62
C LEU A 14 -10.49 -18.72 0.45
N ARG A 15 -10.87 -17.49 0.77
CA ARG A 15 -11.02 -16.39 -0.17
C ARG A 15 -9.71 -15.65 -0.25
N CYS A 16 -9.16 -15.61 -1.44
CA CYS A 16 -7.88 -15.02 -1.78
C CYS A 16 -8.07 -13.81 -2.69
N VAL A 17 -7.08 -12.93 -2.68
CA VAL A 17 -7.03 -11.75 -3.51
C VAL A 17 -5.72 -11.78 -4.29
N THR A 18 -5.78 -11.71 -5.61
CA THR A 18 -4.55 -11.69 -6.43
C THR A 18 -3.69 -10.49 -6.04
N PRO A 19 -2.35 -10.62 -6.01
CA PRO A 19 -1.47 -9.49 -5.74
C PRO A 19 -1.77 -8.29 -6.64
N TYR A 20 -1.77 -7.10 -6.06
CA TYR A 20 -2.10 -5.86 -6.77
C TYR A 20 -1.11 -4.75 -6.46
N GLU A 21 -0.93 -3.86 -7.44
CA GLU A 21 -0.10 -2.67 -7.27
C GLU A 21 -0.84 -1.60 -6.48
N ARG A 22 -0.13 -0.97 -5.54
CA ARG A 22 -0.50 0.28 -4.90
C ARG A 22 0.61 1.31 -5.11
N SER A 23 0.19 2.56 -5.26
CA SER A 23 1.10 3.69 -5.26
C SER A 23 0.77 4.64 -4.11
N PHE A 24 1.81 5.19 -3.52
CA PHE A 24 1.71 6.14 -2.42
C PHE A 24 2.51 7.37 -2.81
N GLU A 25 1.92 8.55 -2.58
CA GLU A 25 2.64 9.81 -2.63
C GLU A 25 2.76 10.38 -1.22
N ILE A 26 3.98 10.68 -0.80
CA ILE A 26 4.31 11.19 0.51
C ILE A 26 5.01 12.53 0.33
N ARG A 27 4.33 13.61 0.73
CA ARG A 27 4.94 14.94 0.75
C ARG A 27 6.05 15.01 1.80
N ILE A 28 7.20 15.55 1.41
CA ILE A 28 8.31 15.78 2.33
C ILE A 28 7.89 16.82 3.37
N LYS A 29 8.05 16.45 4.63
CA LYS A 29 7.71 17.29 5.79
C LYS A 29 8.93 18.12 6.19
N GLU A 30 8.69 19.29 6.79
CA GLU A 30 9.75 20.18 7.32
C GLU A 30 10.78 19.42 8.17
N ARG A 31 10.34 18.57 9.10
CA ARG A 31 11.23 17.77 9.96
C ARG A 31 12.13 16.75 9.23
N TRP A 32 11.87 16.50 7.95
CA TRP A 32 12.66 15.59 7.12
C TRP A 32 13.66 16.33 6.25
N ALA A 33 13.58 17.66 6.18
CA ALA A 33 14.49 18.48 5.40
C ALA A 33 15.95 18.17 5.75
N GLY A 34 16.78 18.04 4.73
CA GLY A 34 18.20 17.76 4.90
C GLY A 34 18.55 16.29 5.11
N LYS A 35 17.59 15.38 5.34
CA LYS A 35 17.87 13.95 5.40
C LYS A 35 18.09 13.37 4.00
N THR A 36 19.01 12.42 3.88
CA THR A 36 19.06 11.53 2.72
C THR A 36 17.84 10.61 2.72
N ILE A 37 17.57 10.02 1.56
CA ILE A 37 16.47 9.05 1.44
C ILE A 37 16.70 7.85 2.37
N ALA A 38 17.94 7.35 2.45
CA ALA A 38 18.28 6.25 3.35
C ALA A 38 18.02 6.57 4.83
N GLU A 39 18.44 7.77 5.29
CA GLU A 39 18.17 8.25 6.66
C GLU A 39 16.67 8.39 6.93
N LEU A 40 15.93 8.97 5.98
CA LEU A 40 14.47 9.12 6.08
C LEU A 40 13.77 7.76 6.24
N PHE A 41 14.15 6.76 5.44
CA PHE A 41 13.57 5.42 5.54
C PHE A 41 13.96 4.70 6.84
N ALA A 42 15.19 4.88 7.32
CA ALA A 42 15.66 4.28 8.56
C ALA A 42 14.90 4.82 9.79
N ASP A 43 14.60 6.12 9.83
CA ASP A 43 14.01 6.77 11.00
C ASP A 43 12.47 6.64 11.06
N ASP A 44 11.80 7.04 9.98
CA ASP A 44 10.34 7.22 9.96
C ASP A 44 9.59 6.01 9.36
N PHE A 45 10.28 5.15 8.60
CA PHE A 45 9.66 4.01 7.90
C PHE A 45 10.16 2.65 8.40
N ARG A 46 10.46 2.55 9.70
CA ARG A 46 10.97 1.33 10.34
C ARG A 46 10.11 0.08 10.11
N PHE A 47 8.80 0.25 9.94
CA PHE A 47 7.83 -0.81 9.63
C PHE A 47 7.91 -1.33 8.19
N LEU A 48 8.53 -0.59 7.28
CA LEU A 48 8.87 -1.09 5.93
C LEU A 48 10.12 -1.99 5.95
N GLY A 49 10.72 -2.21 7.13
CA GLY A 49 11.84 -3.10 7.37
C GLY A 49 13.20 -2.47 7.07
N ARG A 50 14.25 -2.89 7.79
CA ARG A 50 15.64 -2.43 7.55
C ARG A 50 16.13 -2.69 6.13
N GLY A 51 15.52 -3.67 5.43
CA GLY A 51 15.81 -3.96 4.04
C GLY A 51 15.49 -2.81 3.09
N LEU A 52 14.48 -1.98 3.40
CA LEU A 52 14.06 -0.92 2.49
C LEU A 52 15.04 0.26 2.47
N ALA A 53 15.59 0.64 3.63
CA ALA A 53 16.64 1.67 3.71
C ALA A 53 17.89 1.26 2.92
N GLY A 54 18.31 -0.01 3.04
CA GLY A 54 19.40 -0.57 2.23
C GLY A 54 19.06 -0.75 0.74
N SER A 55 17.77 -0.82 0.39
CA SER A 55 17.32 -0.97 -1.00
C SER A 55 16.78 0.31 -1.63
N ALA A 56 16.77 1.44 -0.92
CA ALA A 56 16.13 2.67 -1.40
C ALA A 56 16.72 3.12 -2.76
N PHE A 57 18.03 3.01 -2.93
CA PHE A 57 18.69 3.30 -4.19
C PHE A 57 18.36 2.29 -5.30
N ARG A 58 18.25 1.01 -4.96
CA ARG A 58 17.75 -0.01 -5.89
C ARG A 58 16.34 0.33 -6.37
N LEU A 59 15.45 0.74 -5.46
CA LEU A 59 14.09 1.14 -5.79
C LEU A 59 14.05 2.40 -6.66
N LEU A 60 14.93 3.39 -6.41
CA LEU A 60 15.09 4.56 -7.28
C LEU A 60 15.50 4.17 -8.69
N ARG A 61 16.50 3.28 -8.80
CA ARG A 61 17.02 2.79 -10.09
C ARG A 61 15.98 1.98 -10.87
N ASP A 62 15.26 1.11 -10.16
CA ASP A 62 14.25 0.23 -10.76
C ASP A 62 12.92 1.00 -11.04
N GLY A 63 12.81 2.25 -10.58
CA GLY A 63 11.67 3.15 -10.81
C GLY A 63 10.48 2.92 -9.87
N ASP A 64 10.66 2.08 -8.85
CA ASP A 64 9.68 1.81 -7.79
C ASP A 64 9.63 2.92 -6.75
N LEU A 65 10.71 3.69 -6.60
CA LEU A 65 10.77 4.91 -5.81
C LEU A 65 11.13 6.08 -6.72
N LYS A 66 10.47 7.22 -6.54
CA LYS A 66 10.70 8.43 -7.34
C LYS A 66 10.62 9.66 -6.46
N LEU A 67 11.42 10.68 -6.77
CA LEU A 67 11.20 12.02 -6.26
C LEU A 67 10.54 12.89 -7.31
N THR A 68 9.58 13.70 -6.83
CA THR A 68 8.90 14.67 -7.65
C THR A 68 8.90 16.04 -6.98
N ARG A 69 8.87 17.09 -7.79
CA ARG A 69 8.58 18.46 -7.37
C ARG A 69 7.38 18.93 -8.15
N GLY A 70 6.22 18.99 -7.49
CA GLY A 70 4.94 19.08 -8.17
C GLY A 70 4.70 17.84 -9.06
N ARG A 71 4.47 18.06 -10.37
CA ARG A 71 4.24 16.96 -11.34
C ARG A 71 5.49 16.46 -12.05
N LYS A 72 6.67 17.03 -11.78
CA LYS A 72 7.91 16.69 -12.48
C LYS A 72 8.73 15.72 -11.63
N GLU A 73 9.05 14.56 -12.21
CA GLU A 73 10.02 13.60 -11.69
C GLU A 73 11.45 14.09 -11.98
N PHE A 74 12.37 13.83 -11.07
CA PHE A 74 13.80 14.12 -11.27
C PHE A 74 14.66 12.98 -10.70
N ARG A 75 15.83 12.79 -11.31
CA ARG A 75 16.81 11.79 -10.85
C ARG A 75 17.66 12.38 -9.74
N VAL A 76 18.04 11.52 -8.82
CA VAL A 76 18.88 11.84 -7.66
C VAL A 76 19.92 10.74 -7.47
N ASP A 77 21.03 11.09 -6.83
CA ASP A 77 22.01 10.13 -6.32
C ASP A 77 21.73 9.78 -4.85
N GLU A 78 22.57 8.91 -4.27
CA GLU A 78 22.45 8.48 -2.87
C GLU A 78 22.67 9.62 -1.87
N GLY A 79 23.37 10.69 -2.27
CA GLY A 79 23.67 11.85 -1.45
C GLY A 79 22.58 12.92 -1.45
N HIS A 80 21.54 12.78 -2.28
CA HIS A 80 20.44 13.75 -2.33
C HIS A 80 19.76 13.88 -0.97
N ARG A 81 19.67 15.13 -0.50
CA ARG A 81 19.01 15.50 0.74
C ARG A 81 17.64 16.07 0.40
N VAL A 82 16.60 15.46 0.94
CA VAL A 82 15.21 15.84 0.65
C VAL A 82 14.92 17.24 1.19
N ALA A 83 14.09 17.99 0.47
CA ALA A 83 13.72 19.35 0.83
C ALA A 83 12.20 19.56 0.87
N PRO A 84 11.69 20.54 1.63
CA PRO A 84 10.29 20.94 1.57
C PRO A 84 9.86 21.27 0.13
N GLY A 85 8.63 20.87 -0.23
CA GLY A 85 8.09 21.01 -1.58
C GLY A 85 8.40 19.85 -2.54
N GLU A 86 9.18 18.85 -2.09
CA GLU A 86 9.36 17.57 -2.76
C GLU A 86 8.32 16.54 -2.29
N SER A 87 8.04 15.55 -3.12
CA SER A 87 7.25 14.36 -2.77
C SER A 87 8.04 13.10 -3.11
N LEU A 88 7.91 12.08 -2.28
CA LEU A 88 8.30 10.71 -2.58
C LEU A 88 7.09 9.97 -3.15
N TRP A 89 7.27 9.37 -4.31
CA TRP A 89 6.29 8.44 -4.88
C TRP A 89 6.85 7.02 -4.80
N LEU A 90 6.08 6.10 -4.23
CA LEU A 90 6.47 4.70 -4.05
C LEU A 90 5.43 3.78 -4.68
N ARG A 91 5.89 2.85 -5.51
CA ARG A 91 5.12 1.68 -5.97
C ARG A 91 5.40 0.50 -5.05
N SER A 92 4.35 -0.19 -4.63
CA SER A 92 4.44 -1.43 -3.85
C SER A 92 3.45 -2.46 -4.38
N ILE A 93 3.85 -3.72 -4.36
CA ILE A 93 2.95 -4.84 -4.55
C ILE A 93 2.34 -5.17 -3.19
N SER A 94 1.03 -5.34 -3.17
CA SER A 94 0.26 -5.72 -1.99
C SER A 94 -0.22 -7.15 -2.16
N VAL A 95 0.04 -7.95 -1.13
CA VAL A 95 -0.47 -9.31 -0.99
C VAL A 95 -1.28 -9.32 0.29
N GLU A 96 -2.57 -9.63 0.17
CA GLU A 96 -3.46 -9.74 1.33
C GLU A 96 -3.44 -11.17 1.85
N ASN A 97 -3.59 -11.30 3.17
CA ASN A 97 -3.72 -12.63 3.77
C ASN A 97 -5.07 -13.24 3.35
N PRO A 98 -5.10 -14.53 3.00
CA PRO A 98 -6.35 -15.21 2.69
C PRO A 98 -7.25 -15.25 3.92
N ILE A 99 -8.57 -15.20 3.70
CA ILE A 99 -9.58 -15.25 4.75
C ILE A 99 -10.49 -16.47 4.55
N PRO A 100 -11.19 -16.97 5.58
CA PRO A 100 -12.14 -18.07 5.39
C PRO A 100 -13.21 -17.74 4.34
N ALA A 101 -13.44 -18.65 3.38
CA ALA A 101 -14.52 -18.55 2.39
C ALA A 101 -15.88 -18.98 2.97
N THR A 102 -16.10 -18.77 4.26
CA THR A 102 -17.35 -19.15 4.92
C THR A 102 -18.51 -18.32 4.38
N PRO A 103 -19.65 -18.95 4.00
CA PRO A 103 -20.84 -18.21 3.59
C PRO A 103 -21.31 -17.27 4.69
N MET A 104 -21.71 -16.05 4.33
CA MET A 104 -22.39 -15.15 5.26
C MET A 104 -23.75 -15.72 5.62
N LYS A 105 -24.09 -15.71 6.91
CA LYS A 105 -25.38 -16.19 7.41
C LYS A 105 -26.21 -15.00 7.85
N ILE A 106 -27.49 -15.00 7.51
CA ILE A 106 -28.46 -14.09 8.11
C ILE A 106 -28.80 -14.62 9.50
N LEU A 107 -28.57 -13.80 10.51
CA LEU A 107 -28.90 -14.12 11.90
C LEU A 107 -30.30 -13.63 12.28
N MET A 108 -30.70 -12.48 11.73
CA MET A 108 -31.99 -11.85 11.98
C MET A 108 -32.34 -10.92 10.82
N GLU A 109 -33.61 -10.90 10.44
CA GLU A 109 -34.16 -10.01 9.44
C GLU A 109 -35.49 -9.46 9.95
N THR A 110 -35.63 -8.13 9.95
CA THR A 110 -36.84 -7.40 10.30
C THR A 110 -37.10 -6.32 9.25
N ASP A 111 -38.25 -5.65 9.33
CA ASP A 111 -38.58 -4.53 8.43
C ASP A 111 -37.62 -3.32 8.58
N GLU A 112 -36.87 -3.24 9.68
CA GLU A 112 -35.97 -2.12 9.98
C GLU A 112 -34.48 -2.44 9.74
N PHE A 113 -34.06 -3.68 9.97
CA PHE A 113 -32.65 -4.05 9.87
C PHE A 113 -32.41 -5.53 9.57
N LEU A 114 -31.20 -5.79 9.06
CA LEU A 114 -30.63 -7.11 8.79
C LEU A 114 -29.35 -7.31 9.61
N ALA A 115 -29.29 -8.39 10.39
CA ALA A 115 -28.10 -8.82 11.11
C ALA A 115 -27.46 -10.02 10.40
N VAL A 116 -26.16 -9.93 10.12
CA VAL A 116 -25.40 -10.98 9.43
C VAL A 116 -24.19 -11.43 10.24
N ASP A 117 -23.87 -12.72 10.16
CA ASP A 117 -22.63 -13.29 10.67
C ASP A 117 -21.52 -13.08 9.65
N LYS A 118 -20.74 -12.02 9.83
CA LYS A 118 -19.64 -11.65 8.95
C LYS A 118 -18.37 -12.44 9.31
N PRO A 119 -17.78 -13.21 8.38
CA PRO A 119 -16.53 -13.91 8.61
C PRO A 119 -15.39 -12.96 9.04
N CYS A 120 -14.47 -13.48 9.86
CA CYS A 120 -13.26 -12.76 10.26
C CYS A 120 -12.44 -12.35 9.03
N GLY A 121 -11.82 -11.17 9.07
CA GLY A 121 -10.97 -10.66 7.99
C GLY A 121 -11.69 -10.09 6.78
N LEU A 122 -13.01 -10.33 6.60
CA LEU A 122 -13.77 -9.70 5.51
C LEU A 122 -13.92 -8.18 5.77
N PRO A 123 -13.44 -7.29 4.89
CA PRO A 123 -13.51 -5.85 5.14
C PRO A 123 -14.93 -5.33 4.91
N MET A 124 -15.35 -4.37 5.74
CA MET A 124 -16.59 -3.61 5.54
C MET A 124 -16.28 -2.36 4.72
N LEU A 125 -16.56 -2.41 3.41
CA LEU A 125 -16.30 -1.28 2.51
C LEU A 125 -17.61 -0.80 1.88
N ASN A 126 -17.84 0.51 1.93
CA ASN A 126 -18.95 1.15 1.24
C ASN A 126 -18.56 1.57 -0.19
N ARG A 127 -18.03 0.64 -0.99
CA ARG A 127 -17.78 0.87 -2.42
C ARG A 127 -18.53 -0.15 -3.27
N PHE A 128 -19.72 0.24 -3.72
CA PHE A 128 -20.39 -0.40 -4.84
C PHE A 128 -19.70 0.08 -6.12
N SER A 129 -18.82 -0.74 -6.69
CA SER A 129 -18.41 -0.60 -8.08
C SER A 129 -19.04 -1.74 -8.85
N LEU A 130 -20.28 -1.53 -9.32
CA LEU A 130 -20.90 -2.33 -10.36
C LEU A 130 -20.13 -2.14 -11.68
#